data_AF-A0A928SGL9-F1
#
_entry.id   AF-A0A928SGL9-F1
#
_cell.length_a   1.000
_cell.length_b   1.000
_cell.length_c   1.000
_cell.angle_alpha   90.00
_cell.angle_beta   90.00
_cell.angle_gamma   90.00
#
_symmetry.space_group_name_H-M   'P 1'
#
loop_
_entity.id
_entity.type
_entity.pdbx_description
1 polymer ?
#
loop_
_entity_poly.entity_id
_entity_poly.type
_entity_poly.pdbx_seq_one_letter_code
_entity_poly.pdbx_strand_id
1 'polypeptide(L)'
;MFSSPLLPTSYFLLPIFGHPFHPMTVHFPIAFYLLGVLLTLAYLWRGRADYEQFAYWSFTLSWLAALVASLTGLVDQNQLELADPRRENVNSHITAGVALLILNGLLLYLRFRWPDVLTSRRWPYLGLMLLGTIAVLATAWLGADLVYRWRVGIL
;
A
#
# COMPACT_ATOMS: atom_id res chain seq x y z
N MET A 1 11.24 -45.00 31.66
CA MET A 1 9.93 -44.32 31.54
C MET A 1 10.25 -42.89 31.10
N PHE A 2 10.40 -42.69 29.78
CA PHE A 2 10.75 -41.39 29.21
C PHE A 2 9.46 -40.70 28.76
N SER A 3 9.06 -39.66 29.48
CA SER A 3 7.97 -38.77 29.09
C SER A 3 8.46 -37.87 27.95
N SER A 4 7.87 -38.04 26.78
CA SER A 4 7.98 -37.13 25.63
C SER A 4 7.45 -35.74 26.01
N PRO A 5 8.18 -34.64 25.72
CA PRO A 5 7.62 -33.31 25.86
C PRO A 5 6.55 -33.09 24.76
N LEU A 6 5.38 -32.66 25.21
CA LEU A 6 4.23 -32.28 24.39
C LEU A 6 4.67 -31.18 23.41
N LEU A 7 4.63 -31.48 22.10
CA LEU A 7 4.75 -30.46 21.07
C LEU A 7 3.57 -29.48 21.22
N PRO A 8 3.80 -28.16 21.37
CA PRO A 8 2.71 -27.21 21.48
C PRO A 8 1.94 -27.15 20.15
N THR A 9 0.64 -27.32 20.28
CA THR A 9 -0.41 -27.26 19.26
C THR A 9 -0.20 -26.15 18.23
N SER A 10 0.17 -26.58 17.02
CA SER A 10 0.15 -25.81 15.78
C SER A 10 -1.29 -25.46 15.40
N TYR A 11 -1.73 -24.24 15.73
CA TYR A 11 -2.85 -23.62 15.02
C TYR A 11 -2.32 -23.04 13.70
N PHE A 12 -2.11 -23.98 12.79
CA PHE A 12 -1.71 -23.79 11.40
C PHE A 12 -2.90 -23.20 10.63
N LEU A 13 -3.18 -21.91 10.82
CA LEU A 13 -4.00 -21.17 9.87
C LEU A 13 -3.09 -20.68 8.74
N LEU A 14 -2.70 -21.67 7.93
CA LEU A 14 -2.23 -21.61 6.55
C LEU A 14 -1.15 -20.55 6.21
N PRO A 15 0.12 -20.80 6.55
CA PRO A 15 1.20 -20.37 5.68
C PRO A 15 1.08 -21.19 4.38
N ILE A 16 0.32 -20.71 3.39
CA ILE A 16 0.10 -21.53 2.19
C ILE A 16 1.43 -21.82 1.46
N PHE A 17 2.55 -21.09 1.73
CA PHE A 17 3.86 -21.45 1.18
C PHE A 17 5.09 -21.15 2.07
N GLY A 18 4.94 -20.93 3.37
CA GLY A 18 6.09 -20.56 4.22
C GLY A 18 6.79 -19.26 3.79
N HIS A 19 6.14 -18.39 3.02
CA HIS A 19 6.69 -17.10 2.61
C HIS A 19 5.72 -15.98 2.98
N PRO A 20 6.21 -14.81 3.43
CA PRO A 20 5.37 -13.67 3.73
C PRO A 20 4.68 -13.20 2.46
N PHE A 21 3.37 -12.95 2.56
CA PHE A 21 2.53 -12.64 1.41
C PHE A 21 2.51 -11.14 1.11
N HIS A 22 2.71 -10.31 2.12
CA HIS A 22 2.75 -8.86 2.00
C HIS A 22 3.79 -8.34 0.98
N PRO A 23 5.05 -8.82 0.95
CA PRO A 23 6.01 -8.41 -0.07
C PRO A 23 5.55 -8.70 -1.51
N MET A 24 4.70 -9.71 -1.72
CA MET A 24 4.16 -10.03 -3.04
C MET A 24 3.07 -9.04 -3.47
N THR A 25 2.30 -8.51 -2.53
CA THR A 25 1.12 -7.68 -2.81
C THR A 25 1.44 -6.18 -2.88
N VAL A 26 2.51 -5.70 -2.24
CA VAL A 26 2.86 -4.26 -2.19
C VAL A 26 3.23 -3.65 -3.54
N HIS A 27 3.59 -4.45 -4.54
CA HIS A 27 4.02 -3.96 -5.85
C HIS A 27 2.86 -3.32 -6.62
N PHE A 28 1.65 -3.89 -6.48
CA PHE A 28 0.44 -3.44 -7.17
C PHE A 28 0.00 -2.02 -6.77
N PRO A 29 -0.19 -1.67 -5.47
CA PRO A 29 -0.59 -0.31 -5.12
C PRO A 29 0.43 0.72 -5.58
N ILE A 30 1.73 0.41 -5.51
CA ILE A 30 2.81 1.30 -5.96
C ILE A 30 2.73 1.53 -7.47
N ALA A 31 2.74 0.46 -8.27
CA ALA A 31 2.74 0.54 -9.72
C ALA A 31 1.49 1.26 -10.25
N PHE A 32 0.31 0.90 -9.74
CA PHE A 32 -0.94 1.51 -10.17
C PHE A 32 -1.07 2.97 -9.75
N TYR A 33 -0.58 3.35 -8.56
CA TYR A 33 -0.61 4.76 -8.13
C TYR A 33 0.25 5.62 -9.06
N LEU A 34 1.49 5.19 -9.31
CA LEU A 34 2.43 5.92 -10.17
C LEU A 34 1.95 5.96 -11.63
N LEU A 35 1.33 4.88 -12.11
CA LEU A 35 0.69 4.88 -13.43
C LEU A 35 -0.46 5.90 -13.50
N GLY A 36 -1.30 5.98 -12.48
CA GLY A 36 -2.38 6.98 -12.39
C GLY A 36 -1.85 8.43 -12.42
N VAL A 37 -0.72 8.68 -11.76
CA VAL A 37 -0.01 9.97 -11.82
C VAL A 37 0.45 10.26 -13.25
N LEU A 38 1.18 9.33 -13.88
CA LEU A 38 1.70 9.49 -15.24
C LEU A 38 0.58 9.74 -16.26
N LEU A 39 -0.52 8.99 -16.17
CA LEU A 39 -1.69 9.14 -17.03
C LEU A 39 -2.41 10.47 -16.79
N THR A 40 -2.50 10.94 -15.54
CA THR A 40 -3.06 12.27 -15.24
C THR A 40 -2.20 13.36 -15.86
N LEU A 41 -0.87 13.26 -15.78
CA LEU A 41 0.04 14.21 -16.43
C LEU A 41 -0.07 14.14 -17.97
N ALA A 42 -0.19 12.94 -18.53
CA ALA A 42 -0.40 12.75 -19.97
C ALA A 42 -1.72 13.38 -20.44
N TYR A 43 -2.80 13.26 -19.66
CA TYR A 43 -4.06 13.95 -19.89
C TYR A 43 -3.87 15.47 -19.89
N LEU A 44 -3.19 16.03 -18.89
CA LEU A 44 -2.95 17.48 -18.81
C LEU A 44 -2.10 18.00 -19.97
N TRP A 45 -1.21 17.19 -20.53
CA TRP A 45 -0.37 17.56 -21.66
C TRP A 45 -1.08 17.41 -23.02
N ARG A 46 -1.87 16.34 -23.21
CA ARG A 46 -2.44 15.97 -24.51
C ARG A 46 -3.93 16.26 -24.66
N GLY A 47 -4.66 16.46 -23.57
CA GLY A 47 -6.12 16.70 -23.56
C GLY A 47 -6.98 15.51 -23.99
N ARG A 48 -6.41 14.30 -24.15
CA ARG A 48 -7.17 13.10 -24.57
C ARG A 48 -7.91 12.47 -23.40
N ALA A 49 -9.23 12.34 -23.53
CA ALA A 49 -10.10 11.77 -22.49
C ALA A 49 -9.69 10.35 -22.06
N ASP A 50 -9.15 9.54 -22.96
CA ASP A 50 -8.69 8.17 -22.64
C ASP A 50 -7.68 8.15 -21.49
N TYR A 51 -6.74 9.11 -21.45
CA TYR A 51 -5.75 9.19 -20.38
C TYR A 51 -6.38 9.50 -19.02
N GLU A 52 -7.42 10.34 -19.00
CA GLU A 52 -8.17 10.64 -17.77
C GLU A 52 -8.86 9.37 -17.26
N GLN A 53 -9.55 8.65 -18.15
CA GLN A 53 -10.28 7.45 -17.78
C GLN A 53 -9.34 6.33 -17.29
N PHE A 54 -8.21 6.12 -17.96
CA PHE A 54 -7.20 5.17 -17.50
C PHE A 54 -6.55 5.60 -16.18
N ALA A 55 -6.34 6.91 -15.96
CA ALA A 55 -5.82 7.39 -14.69
C ALA A 55 -6.79 7.11 -13.53
N TYR A 56 -8.09 7.35 -13.74
CA TYR A 56 -9.12 7.04 -12.75
C TYR A 56 -9.09 5.56 -12.35
N TRP A 57 -9.11 4.65 -13.33
CA TRP A 57 -9.05 3.21 -13.05
C TRP A 57 -7.72 2.79 -12.41
N SER A 58 -6.61 3.41 -12.78
CA SER A 58 -5.31 3.14 -12.16
C SER A 58 -5.31 3.51 -10.67
N PHE A 59 -5.84 4.69 -10.30
CA PHE A 59 -5.99 5.06 -8.89
C PHE A 59 -6.96 4.12 -8.14
N THR A 60 -8.05 3.70 -8.78
CA THR A 60 -9.01 2.74 -8.21
C THR A 60 -8.35 1.39 -7.92
N LEU A 61 -7.63 0.84 -8.89
CA LEU A 61 -6.89 -0.42 -8.72
C LEU A 61 -5.79 -0.28 -7.68
N SER A 62 -5.09 0.87 -7.63
CA SER A 62 -4.12 1.16 -6.57
C SER A 62 -4.77 1.12 -5.18
N TRP A 63 -5.95 1.73 -5.02
CA TRP A 63 -6.64 1.78 -3.74
C TRP A 63 -7.11 0.40 -3.28
N LEU A 64 -7.71 -0.39 -4.19
CA LEU A 64 -8.11 -1.76 -3.91
C LEU A 64 -6.89 -2.65 -3.59
N ALA A 65 -5.82 -2.52 -4.35
CA ALA A 65 -4.59 -3.26 -4.10
C ALA A 65 -3.92 -2.85 -2.78
N ALA A 66 -4.01 -1.58 -2.38
CA ALA A 66 -3.53 -1.11 -1.09
C ALA A 66 -4.31 -1.76 0.07
N LEU A 67 -5.63 -1.92 -0.06
CA LEU A 67 -6.42 -2.67 0.94
C LEU A 67 -5.95 -4.12 1.06
N VAL A 68 -5.74 -4.80 -0.07
CA VAL A 68 -5.21 -6.18 -0.08
C VAL A 68 -3.80 -6.22 0.55
N ALA A 69 -2.92 -5.30 0.20
CA ALA A 69 -1.58 -5.21 0.77
C ALA A 69 -1.60 -4.95 2.27
N SER A 70 -2.51 -4.10 2.76
CA SER A 70 -2.70 -3.86 4.20
C SER A 70 -3.21 -5.09 4.94
N LEU A 71 -4.22 -5.79 4.40
CA LEU A 71 -4.75 -7.00 5.03
C LEU A 71 -3.68 -8.09 5.13
N THR A 72 -2.91 -8.28 4.06
CA THR A 72 -1.83 -9.27 4.03
C THR A 72 -0.66 -8.88 4.94
N GLY A 73 -0.36 -7.58 5.07
CA GLY A 73 0.61 -7.05 6.02
C GLY A 73 0.22 -7.26 7.49
N LEU A 74 -1.06 -7.09 7.83
CA LEU A 74 -1.55 -7.36 9.19
C LEU A 74 -1.44 -8.85 9.56
N VAL A 75 -1.69 -9.74 8.60
CA VAL A 75 -1.51 -11.19 8.79
C VAL A 75 -0.03 -11.52 9.03
N ASP A 76 0.88 -10.98 8.22
CA ASP A 76 2.32 -11.21 8.36
C ASP A 76 2.88 -10.60 9.66
N GLN A 77 2.40 -9.43 10.07
CA GLN A 77 2.83 -8.74 11.30
C GLN A 77 2.46 -9.51 12.58
N ASN A 78 1.38 -10.29 12.59
CA ASN A 78 0.95 -11.06 13.77
C ASN A 78 1.99 -12.10 14.23
N GLN A 79 3.04 -12.33 13.43
CA GLN A 79 4.17 -13.19 13.79
C GLN A 79 5.20 -12.49 14.70
N LEU A 80 5.15 -11.16 14.84
CA LEU A 80 6.01 -10.39 15.74
C LEU A 80 5.38 -10.27 17.14
N GLU A 81 6.17 -10.59 18.17
CA GLU A 81 5.77 -10.40 19.56
C GLU A 81 5.44 -8.93 19.88
N LEU A 82 4.60 -8.69 20.88
CA LEU A 82 4.17 -7.33 21.26
C LEU A 82 5.31 -6.46 21.79
N ALA A 83 6.33 -7.07 22.40
CA ALA A 83 7.49 -6.37 22.97
C ALA A 83 8.65 -6.23 21.98
N ASP A 84 8.50 -6.66 20.72
CA ASP A 84 9.59 -6.61 19.75
C ASP A 84 9.98 -5.15 19.42
N PRO A 85 11.25 -4.75 19.59
CA PRO A 85 11.70 -3.38 19.32
C PRO A 85 11.52 -2.95 17.85
N ARG A 86 11.37 -3.89 16.90
CA ARG A 86 11.13 -3.59 15.48
C ARG A 86 9.71 -3.06 15.24
N ARG A 87 8.78 -3.19 16.20
CA ARG A 87 7.39 -2.73 16.05
C ARG A 87 7.28 -1.24 15.78
N GLU A 88 8.20 -0.42 16.29
CA GLU A 88 8.19 1.02 16.02
C GLU A 88 8.34 1.28 14.51
N ASN A 89 9.33 0.66 13.87
CA ASN A 89 9.55 0.78 12.43
C ASN A 89 8.36 0.23 11.62
N VAL A 90 7.77 -0.89 12.08
CA VAL A 90 6.58 -1.47 11.45
C VAL A 90 5.39 -0.50 11.55
N ASN A 91 5.20 0.14 12.71
CA ASN A 91 4.14 1.13 12.89
C ASN A 91 4.36 2.38 12.03
N SER A 92 5.60 2.82 11.84
CA SER A 92 5.90 3.91 10.89
C SER A 92 5.51 3.52 9.46
N HIS A 93 5.83 2.30 9.02
CA HIS A 93 5.43 1.79 7.72
C HIS A 93 3.90 1.69 7.56
N ILE A 94 3.20 1.17 8.57
CA ILE A 94 1.73 1.11 8.59
C ILE A 94 1.12 2.51 8.52
N THR A 95 1.67 3.47 9.28
CA THR A 95 1.21 4.86 9.26
C THR A 95 1.31 5.47 7.86
N ALA A 96 2.42 5.23 7.17
CA ALA A 96 2.59 5.66 5.77
C ALA A 96 1.59 4.95 4.82
N GLY A 97 1.34 3.65 5.02
CA GLY A 97 0.36 2.90 4.25
C GLY A 97 -1.08 3.38 4.46
N VAL A 98 -1.46 3.71 5.70
CA VAL A 98 -2.77 4.30 6.03
C VAL A 98 -2.89 5.70 5.41
N ALA A 99 -1.83 6.52 5.47
CA ALA A 99 -1.82 7.82 4.81
C ALA A 99 -2.03 7.66 3.29
N LEU A 100 -1.37 6.70 2.64
CA LEU A 100 -1.59 6.39 1.23
C LEU A 100 -3.05 5.99 0.94
N LEU A 101 -3.63 5.10 1.76
CA LEU A 101 -5.03 4.68 1.61
C LEU A 101 -6.00 5.85 1.70
N ILE A 102 -5.81 6.75 2.68
CA ILE A 102 -6.65 7.93 2.86
C ILE A 102 -6.47 8.91 1.69
N LEU A 103 -5.23 9.23 1.32
CA LEU A 103 -4.93 10.20 0.27
C LEU A 103 -5.42 9.72 -1.09
N ASN A 104 -5.20 8.45 -1.44
CA ASN A 104 -5.68 7.87 -2.68
C ASN A 104 -7.22 7.74 -2.68
N GLY A 105 -7.82 7.33 -1.55
CA GLY A 105 -9.28 7.28 -1.40
C GLY A 105 -9.93 8.66 -1.53
N LEU A 106 -9.32 9.70 -0.96
CA LEU A 106 -9.78 11.08 -1.11
C LEU A 106 -9.64 11.55 -2.56
N LEU A 107 -8.53 11.21 -3.23
CA LEU A 107 -8.29 11.55 -4.63
C LEU A 107 -9.37 10.93 -5.54
N LEU A 108 -9.73 9.66 -5.31
CA LEU A 108 -10.85 9.00 -5.97
C LEU A 108 -12.19 9.64 -5.64
N TYR A 109 -12.44 9.95 -4.37
CA TYR A 109 -13.67 10.60 -3.94
C TYR A 109 -13.85 11.97 -4.60
N LEU A 110 -12.81 12.80 -4.66
CA LEU A 110 -12.87 14.11 -5.33
C LEU A 110 -13.18 13.96 -6.82
N ARG A 111 -12.54 13.00 -7.49
CA ARG A 111 -12.77 12.75 -8.92
C ARG A 111 -14.17 12.17 -9.20
N PHE A 112 -14.69 11.32 -8.32
CA PHE A 112 -16.07 10.83 -8.39
C PHE A 112 -17.10 11.95 -8.14
N ARG A 113 -16.86 12.80 -7.13
CA ARG A 113 -17.76 13.89 -6.74
C ARG A 113 -17.76 15.03 -7.77
N TRP A 114 -16.63 15.26 -8.43
CA TRP A 114 -16.43 16.27 -9.46
C TRP A 114 -15.69 15.65 -10.65
N PRO A 115 -16.42 15.10 -11.64
CA PRO A 115 -15.78 14.55 -12.85
C PRO A 115 -14.91 15.57 -13.60
N ASP A 116 -15.19 16.86 -13.42
CA ASP A 116 -14.45 18.01 -13.94
C ASP A 116 -13.34 18.50 -12.99
N VAL A 117 -12.95 17.75 -11.95
CA VAL A 117 -12.00 18.21 -10.90
C VAL A 117 -10.67 18.72 -11.47
N LEU A 118 -10.21 18.18 -12.59
CA LEU A 118 -8.97 18.58 -13.25
C LEU A 118 -9.07 19.93 -13.98
N THR A 119 -10.27 20.49 -14.15
CA THR A 119 -10.49 21.86 -14.62
C THR A 119 -11.00 22.76 -13.50
N SER A 120 -12.02 22.37 -12.73
CA SER A 120 -12.63 23.23 -11.72
C SER A 120 -11.83 23.34 -10.41
N ARG A 121 -11.02 22.33 -10.06
CA ARG A 121 -10.28 22.24 -8.78
C ARG A 121 -8.87 21.69 -8.99
N ARG A 122 -8.24 22.05 -10.11
CA ARG A 122 -6.97 21.49 -10.57
C ARG A 122 -5.88 21.51 -9.50
N TRP A 123 -5.58 22.67 -8.93
CA TRP A 123 -4.44 22.82 -8.03
C TRP A 123 -4.59 22.06 -6.71
N PRO A 124 -5.74 22.13 -5.99
CA PRO A 124 -5.98 21.26 -4.84
C PRO A 124 -5.88 19.77 -5.17
N TYR A 125 -6.43 19.34 -6.32
CA TYR A 125 -6.36 17.94 -6.74
C TYR A 125 -4.92 17.49 -7.00
N LEU A 126 -4.13 18.30 -7.72
CA LEU A 126 -2.72 18.00 -7.98
C LEU A 126 -1.87 18.02 -6.70
N GLY A 127 -2.18 18.92 -5.75
CA GLY A 127 -1.56 18.91 -4.43
C GLY A 127 -1.83 17.61 -3.68
N LEU A 128 -3.07 17.13 -3.68
CA LEU A 128 -3.44 15.85 -3.07
C LEU A 128 -2.75 14.66 -3.76
N MET A 129 -2.68 14.68 -5.10
CA MET A 129 -1.95 13.68 -5.88
C MET A 129 -0.45 13.66 -5.55
N LEU A 130 0.16 14.84 -5.35
CA LEU A 130 1.55 14.94 -4.92
C LEU A 130 1.74 14.37 -3.52
N LEU A 131 0.86 14.69 -2.56
CA LEU A 131 0.91 14.12 -1.21
C LEU A 131 0.78 12.60 -1.23
N GLY A 132 -0.13 12.04 -2.03
CA GLY A 132 -0.23 10.58 -2.15
C GLY A 132 0.99 9.96 -2.87
N THR A 133 1.61 10.68 -3.81
CA THR A 133 2.90 10.26 -4.42
C THR A 133 4.00 10.19 -3.36
N ILE A 134 4.08 11.18 -2.47
CA ILE A 134 5.04 11.15 -1.36
C ILE A 134 4.73 9.98 -0.42
N ALA A 135 3.45 9.76 -0.09
CA ALA A 135 3.04 8.66 0.79
C ALA A 135 3.37 7.28 0.22
N VAL A 136 3.16 7.04 -1.08
CA VAL A 136 3.51 5.74 -1.70
C VAL A 136 5.01 5.50 -1.73
N LEU A 137 5.80 6.54 -2.01
CA LEU A 137 7.26 6.44 -1.98
C LEU A 137 7.80 6.24 -0.56
N ALA A 138 7.24 6.95 0.43
CA ALA A 138 7.57 6.76 1.83
C ALA A 138 7.23 5.35 2.32
N THR A 139 6.05 4.84 1.94
CA THR A 139 5.63 3.46 2.25
C THR A 139 6.61 2.45 1.65
N ALA A 140 6.98 2.62 0.37
CA ALA A 140 7.95 1.76 -0.30
C ALA A 140 9.34 1.80 0.35
N TRP A 141 9.82 2.99 0.72
CA TRP A 141 11.10 3.16 1.41
C TRP A 141 11.12 2.48 2.78
N LEU A 142 10.09 2.74 3.61
CA LEU A 142 9.98 2.13 4.94
C LEU A 142 9.84 0.61 4.86
N GLY A 143 9.10 0.11 3.85
CA GLY A 143 8.98 -1.33 3.61
C GLY A 143 10.33 -1.97 3.23
N ALA A 144 11.11 -1.30 2.38
CA ALA A 144 12.47 -1.74 2.07
C ALA A 144 13.39 -1.71 3.30
N ASP A 145 13.31 -0.67 4.14
CA ASP A 145 14.09 -0.55 5.38
C ASP A 145 13.81 -1.73 6.33
N LEU A 146 12.53 -2.09 6.50
CA LEU A 146 12.09 -3.24 7.29
C LEU A 146 12.70 -4.56 6.83
N VAL A 147 12.72 -4.80 5.52
CA VAL A 147 13.29 -6.02 4.94
C VAL A 147 14.83 -6.00 5.05
N TYR A 148 15.48 -4.96 4.54
CA TYR A 148 16.93 -4.97 4.34
C TYR A 148 17.73 -4.70 5.62
N ARG A 149 17.26 -3.81 6.51
CA ARG A 149 17.97 -3.46 7.75
C ARG A 149 17.44 -4.25 8.94
N TRP A 150 16.11 -4.33 9.09
CA TRP A 150 15.49 -4.92 10.27
C TRP A 150 15.15 -6.40 10.11
N ARG A 151 15.37 -6.99 8.94
CA ARG A 151 15.11 -8.41 8.64
C ARG A 151 13.69 -8.85 9.00
N VAL A 152 12.72 -7.95 8.84
CA VAL A 152 11.29 -8.25 9.03
C VAL A 152 10.76 -8.84 7.72
N GLY A 153 10.01 -9.95 7.79
CA GLY A 153 9.47 -10.61 6.60
C GLY A 153 10.54 -11.35 5.79
N ILE A 154 11.59 -11.83 6.45
CA ILE A 154 12.57 -12.77 5.88
C ILE A 154 12.62 -13.95 6.85
N LEU A 155 12.48 -15.18 6.33
CA LEU A 155 12.68 -16.41 7.11
C LEU A 155 14.17 -16.68 7.35
#